data_AF-A0A1Z4N299-F1
#
_entry.id   AF-A0A1Z4N299-F1
#
_cell.length_a   1.000
_cell.length_b   1.000
_cell.length_c   1.000
_cell.angle_alpha   90.00
_cell.angle_beta   90.00
_cell.angle_gamma   90.00
#
_symmetry.space_group_name_H-M   'P 1'
#
loop_
_entity.id
_entity.type
_entity.pdbx_description
1 polymer ?
#
loop_
_entity_poly.entity_id
_entity_poly.type
_entity_poly.pdbx_seq_one_letter_code
_entity_poly.pdbx_strand_id
1 'polypeptide(L)'
;MIQCLEKAQSLNVLDIGHQLAQEFAKTAPDRDRNGGSRPIHEIEKLRQSCLLNLVIPKIYGGLGETSWVKIFQLIREFSKADGSIV
;
A
#
# COMPACT_ATOMS: atom_id res chain seq x y z
N MET A 1 -0.89 15.32 -5.76
CA MET A 1 -2.31 15.15 -5.39
C MET A 1 -3.20 14.83 -6.59
N ILE A 2 -3.17 15.60 -7.69
CA ILE A 2 -3.99 15.33 -8.90
C ILE A 2 -3.67 13.97 -9.55
N GLN A 3 -2.39 13.59 -9.59
CA GLN A 3 -1.92 12.35 -10.22
C GLN A 3 -2.41 11.04 -9.55
N CYS A 4 -2.85 11.10 -8.30
CA CYS A 4 -3.38 9.95 -7.57
C CYS A 4 -4.79 9.57 -8.01
N LEU A 5 -5.63 10.57 -8.28
CA LEU A 5 -7.01 10.37 -8.72
C LEU A 5 -7.07 9.77 -10.13
N GLU A 6 -6.17 10.19 -11.02
CA GLU A 6 -6.07 9.64 -12.39
C GLU A 6 -5.51 8.20 -12.42
N LYS A 7 -4.50 7.90 -11.58
CA LYS A 7 -3.93 6.53 -11.48
C LYS A 7 -4.93 5.50 -10.94
N ALA A 8 -5.76 5.89 -9.96
CA ALA A 8 -6.72 4.96 -9.36
C ALA A 8 -7.96 4.71 -10.23
N GLN A 9 -8.26 5.59 -11.20
CA GLN A 9 -9.36 5.40 -12.15
C GLN A 9 -9.02 4.38 -13.26
N SER A 10 -7.74 4.07 -13.47
CA SER A 10 -7.27 3.18 -14.54
C SER A 10 -6.70 1.83 -14.07
N LEU A 11 -6.34 1.68 -12.79
CA LEU A 11 -5.76 0.45 -12.24
C LEU A 11 -6.55 -0.09 -11.02
N ASN A 12 -6.69 -1.41 -10.95
CA ASN A 12 -7.29 -2.09 -9.81
C ASN A 12 -6.37 -1.99 -8.58
N VAL A 13 -6.91 -1.45 -7.49
CA VAL A 13 -6.22 -1.24 -6.20
C VAL A 13 -5.55 -2.52 -5.69
N LEU A 14 -6.20 -3.68 -5.89
CA LEU A 14 -5.65 -4.97 -5.44
C LEU A 14 -4.40 -5.36 -6.24
N ASP A 15 -4.37 -5.10 -7.54
CA ASP A 15 -3.21 -5.43 -8.39
C ASP A 15 -1.99 -4.61 -7.98
N ILE A 16 -2.18 -3.32 -7.68
CA ILE A 16 -1.14 -2.46 -7.12
C ILE A 16 -0.66 -3.03 -5.77
N GLY A 17 -1.60 -3.44 -4.92
CA GLY A 17 -1.30 -4.08 -3.64
C GLY A 17 -0.42 -5.31 -3.78
N HIS A 18 -0.78 -6.22 -4.68
CA HIS A 18 -0.01 -7.45 -4.94
C HIS A 18 1.39 -7.14 -5.47
N GLN A 19 1.54 -6.19 -6.40
CA GLN A 19 2.84 -5.80 -6.93
C GLN A 19 3.76 -5.23 -5.83
N LEU A 20 3.23 -4.35 -4.99
CA LEU A 20 3.98 -3.77 -3.88
C LEU A 20 4.33 -4.82 -2.82
N ALA A 21 3.40 -5.72 -2.48
CA ALA A 21 3.67 -6.82 -1.55
C ALA A 21 4.82 -7.72 -2.05
N GLN A 22 4.86 -8.03 -3.35
CA GLN A 22 5.99 -8.77 -3.94
C GLN A 22 7.32 -8.01 -3.88
N GLU A 23 7.30 -6.67 -3.97
CA GLU A 23 8.49 -5.85 -3.81
C GLU A 23 8.97 -5.87 -2.35
N PHE A 24 8.06 -5.68 -1.40
CA PHE A 24 8.37 -5.60 0.04
C PHE A 24 8.88 -6.92 0.61
N ALA A 25 8.35 -8.05 0.12
CA ALA A 25 8.83 -9.38 0.52
C ALA A 25 10.33 -9.60 0.20
N LYS A 26 10.91 -8.86 -0.75
CA LYS A 26 12.34 -8.98 -1.09
C LYS A 26 13.25 -8.29 -0.08
N THR A 27 12.78 -7.20 0.55
CA THR A 27 13.57 -6.38 1.48
C THR A 27 13.31 -6.74 2.94
N ALA A 28 12.16 -7.35 3.24
CA ALA A 28 11.76 -7.69 4.62
C ALA A 28 12.79 -8.54 5.39
N PRO A 29 13.38 -9.64 4.83
CA PRO A 29 14.31 -10.49 5.59
C PRO A 29 15.59 -9.77 6.01
N ASP A 30 16.17 -8.97 5.11
CA ASP A 30 17.39 -8.22 5.40
C ASP A 30 17.13 -7.10 6.41
N ARG A 31 15.97 -6.46 6.32
CA ARG A 31 15.58 -5.40 7.26
C ARG A 31 15.34 -5.94 8.66
N ASP A 32 14.67 -7.09 8.76
CA ASP A 32 14.43 -7.79 10.03
C ASP A 32 15.78 -8.19 10.67
N ARG A 33 16.68 -8.80 9.89
CA ARG A 33 18.03 -9.15 10.34
C ARG A 33 18.84 -7.94 10.82
N ASN A 34 18.65 -6.78 10.19
CA ASN A 34 19.31 -5.52 10.56
C ASN A 34 18.62 -4.78 11.72
N GLY A 35 17.81 -5.48 12.53
CA GLY A 35 17.18 -4.94 13.73
C GLY A 35 15.82 -4.29 13.49
N GLY A 36 15.16 -4.60 12.37
CA GLY A 36 13.81 -4.12 12.08
C GLY A 36 13.74 -2.61 11.87
N SER A 37 14.69 -2.04 11.12
CA SER A 37 14.69 -0.61 10.82
C SER A 37 13.39 -0.17 10.13
N ARG A 38 13.00 1.09 10.34
CA ARG A 38 11.75 1.64 9.78
C ARG A 38 11.69 1.44 8.26
N PRO A 39 10.60 0.90 7.69
CA PRO A 39 10.48 0.61 6.25
C PRO A 39 10.20 1.89 5.42
N ILE A 40 11.20 2.77 5.32
CA ILE A 40 11.05 4.09 4.68
C ILE A 40 10.76 3.94 3.18
N HIS A 41 11.46 3.04 2.49
CA HIS A 41 11.28 2.80 1.05
C HIS A 41 9.86 2.35 0.74
N GLU A 42 9.34 1.42 1.54
CA GLU A 42 8.02 0.84 1.37
C GLU A 42 6.90 1.85 1.66
N ILE A 43 7.08 2.70 2.70
CA ILE A 43 6.16 3.81 2.97
C ILE A 43 6.12 4.80 1.79
N GLU A 44 7.27 5.16 1.22
CA GLU A 44 7.28 6.05 0.05
C GLU A 44 6.62 5.41 -1.17
N LYS A 45 6.79 4.10 -1.38
CA LYS A 45 6.07 3.35 -2.42
C LYS A 45 4.55 3.35 -2.20
N LEU A 46 4.09 3.18 -0.95
CA LEU A 46 2.67 3.30 -0.59
C LEU A 46 2.11 4.71 -0.81
N ARG A 47 2.94 5.74 -0.58
CA ARG A 47 2.58 7.13 -0.85
C ARG A 47 2.47 7.40 -2.36
N GLN A 48 3.43 6.92 -3.15
CA GLN A 48 3.46 7.06 -4.61
C GLN A 48 2.33 6.29 -5.31
N SER A 49 1.89 5.18 -4.71
CA SER A 49 0.74 4.40 -5.19
C SER A 49 -0.60 4.94 -4.71
N CYS A 50 -0.59 5.94 -3.83
CA CYS A 50 -1.77 6.60 -3.27
C CYS A 50 -2.65 5.69 -2.40
N LEU A 51 -2.16 4.49 -2.03
CA LEU A 51 -2.87 3.55 -1.17
C LEU A 51 -3.06 4.08 0.25
N LEU A 52 -2.20 4.99 0.71
CA LEU A 52 -2.38 5.70 1.99
C LEU A 52 -3.66 6.56 2.03
N ASN A 53 -4.21 6.90 0.86
CA ASN A 53 -5.43 7.71 0.73
C ASN A 53 -6.65 6.86 0.36
N LEU A 54 -6.58 5.53 0.48
CA LEU A 54 -7.58 4.60 -0.02
C LEU A 54 -8.98 4.86 0.56
N VAL A 55 -9.07 5.02 1.89
CA VAL A 55 -10.34 5.22 2.61
C VAL A 55 -10.76 6.68 2.73
N ILE A 56 -9.88 7.61 2.35
CA ILE A 56 -10.16 9.04 2.46
C ILE A 56 -11.26 9.39 1.43
N PRO A 57 -12.35 10.09 1.83
CA PRO A 57 -13.39 10.49 0.90
C PRO A 57 -12.85 11.30 -0.28
N LYS A 58 -13.45 11.12 -1.46
CA LYS A 58 -13.05 11.81 -2.70
C LYS A 58 -13.12 13.34 -2.58
N ILE A 59 -14.05 13.87 -1.77
CA ILE A 59 -14.17 15.32 -1.50
C ILE A 59 -12.92 15.91 -0.84
N TYR A 60 -12.11 15.08 -0.18
CA TYR A 60 -10.83 15.47 0.43
C TYR A 60 -9.63 15.01 -0.41
N GLY A 61 -9.85 14.59 -1.66
CA GLY A 61 -8.79 14.14 -2.57
C GLY A 61 -8.32 12.69 -2.39
N GLY A 62 -9.09 11.88 -1.66
CA GLY A 62 -8.81 10.44 -1.50
C GLY A 62 -9.44 9.56 -2.58
N LEU A 63 -9.26 8.25 -2.47
CA LEU A 63 -9.82 7.28 -3.42
C LEU A 63 -11.28 6.92 -3.11
N GLY A 64 -11.71 7.08 -1.85
CA GLY A 64 -13.07 6.85 -1.40
C GLY A 64 -13.52 5.39 -1.49
N GLU A 65 -12.61 4.44 -1.28
CA GLU A 65 -12.96 3.02 -1.18
C GLU A 65 -13.79 2.78 0.08
N THR A 66 -14.94 2.12 -0.08
CA THR A 66 -15.90 1.84 1.00
C THR A 66 -16.00 0.35 1.31
N SER A 67 -15.43 -0.52 0.46
CA SER A 67 -15.42 -1.96 0.68
C SER A 67 -14.36 -2.35 1.72
N TRP A 68 -14.81 -2.56 2.96
CA TRP A 68 -13.97 -3.11 4.03
C TRP A 68 -13.35 -4.45 3.66
N VAL A 69 -14.06 -5.29 2.90
CA VAL A 69 -13.53 -6.57 2.41
C VAL A 69 -12.27 -6.33 1.56
N LYS A 70 -12.32 -5.36 0.64
CA LYS A 70 -11.19 -5.04 -0.23
C LYS A 70 -10.02 -4.41 0.55
N ILE A 71 -10.33 -3.52 1.50
CA ILE A 71 -9.33 -2.89 2.38
C ILE A 71 -8.59 -3.96 3.19
N PHE A 72 -9.32 -4.88 3.83
CA PHE A 72 -8.70 -5.96 4.61
C PHE A 72 -8.01 -7.00 3.73
N GLN A 73 -8.45 -7.22 2.49
CA GLN A 73 -7.68 -8.02 1.53
C GLN A 73 -6.30 -7.40 1.30
N LEU A 74 -6.25 -6.09 1.02
CA LEU A 74 -5.00 -5.38 0.82
C LEU A 74 -4.07 -5.43 2.05
N ILE A 75 -4.61 -5.18 3.24
CA ILE A 75 -3.84 -5.26 4.50
C ILE A 75 -3.24 -6.65 4.66
N ARG A 76 -4.04 -7.72 4.47
CA ARG A 76 -3.55 -9.10 4.58
C ARG A 76 -2.42 -9.41 3.59
N GLU A 77 -2.52 -8.91 2.36
CA GLU A 77 -1.45 -9.11 1.36
C GLU A 77 -0.15 -8.44 1.80
N PHE A 78 -0.20 -7.24 2.36
CA PHE A 78 1.00 -6.60 2.92
C PHE A 78 1.53 -7.33 4.14
N SER A 79 0.66 -7.76 5.08
CA SER A 79 1.10 -8.51 6.27
C SER A 79 1.78 -9.84 5.93
N LYS A 80 1.38 -10.51 4.85
CA LYS A 80 2.04 -11.74 4.37
C LYS A 80 3.44 -11.49 3.85
N ALA A 81 3.64 -10.35 3.18
CA ALA A 81 4.95 -9.96 2.65
C ALA A 81 5.87 -9.44 3.77
N ASP A 82 5.29 -8.66 4.69
CA ASP A 82 6.03 -7.91 5.69
C ASP A 82 5.12 -7.45 6.83
N GLY A 83 5.29 -8.07 8.00
CA GLY A 83 4.50 -7.75 9.19
C GLY A 83 4.81 -6.38 9.80
N SER A 84 5.92 -5.72 9.43
CA SER A 84 6.30 -4.41 9.99
C SER A 84 5.72 -3.21 9.24
N ILE A 85 5.10 -3.44 8.07
CA ILE A 85 4.56 -2.37 7.20
C ILE A 85 3.12 -2.00 7.55
N VAL A 86 2.36 -2.95 8.13
CA VAL A 86 0.92 -2.83 8.40
C VAL A 86 0.59 -2.27 9.78
#